data_AF-A0A2V6RTU3-F1
#
_entry.id   AF-A0A2V6RTU3-F1
#
_cell.length_a   1.000
_cell.length_b   1.000
_cell.length_c   1.000
_cell.angle_alpha   90.00
_cell.angle_beta   90.00
_cell.angle_gamma   90.00
#
_symmetry.space_group_name_H-M   'P 1'
#
loop_
_entity.id
_entity.type
_entity.pdbx_description
1 polymer ?
#
loop_
_entity_poly.entity_id
_entity_poly.type
_entity_poly.pdbx_seq_one_letter_code
_entity_poly.pdbx_strand_id
1 'polypeptide(L)' 'GDSYAELRGVMVRGHCEIIEDPEAVKATFAFRVEGRDTRAATPGALASAPKRVVLKVLPRWVTSWDHRKLRGGY' A
#
# COMPACT_ATOMS: atom_id res chain seq x y z
N GLY A 1 -10.07 9.14 -11.29
CA GLY A 1 -11.07 8.72 -12.27
C GLY A 1 -12.30 9.27 -11.67
N ASP A 2 -12.71 10.42 -12.19
CA ASP A 2 -13.52 11.36 -11.41
C ASP A 2 -14.98 11.32 -11.87
N SER A 3 -15.21 10.73 -13.04
CA SER A 3 -16.51 10.33 -13.54
C SER A 3 -16.81 8.85 -13.24
N TYR A 4 -18.09 8.51 -13.11
CA TYR A 4 -18.53 7.14 -12.81
C TYR A 4 -17.96 6.10 -13.80
N ALA A 5 -17.87 6.45 -15.09
CA ALA A 5 -17.34 5.57 -16.14
C ALA A 5 -15.83 5.26 -15.99
N GLU A 6 -15.11 6.06 -15.20
CA GLU A 6 -13.67 5.91 -14.97
C GLU A 6 -13.33 5.25 -13.63
N LEU A 7 -14.32 5.04 -12.76
CA LEU A 7 -14.10 4.49 -11.43
C LEU A 7 -13.49 3.10 -11.54
N ARG A 8 -12.40 2.91 -10.82
CA ARG A 8 -11.67 1.66 -10.74
C ARG A 8 -10.98 1.59 -9.39
N GLY A 9 -10.87 0.39 -8.85
CA GLY A 9 -10.29 0.21 -7.55
C GLY A 9 -10.12 -1.25 -7.18
N VAL A 10 -9.37 -1.44 -6.11
CA VAL A 10 -9.23 -2.70 -5.40
C VAL A 10 -9.48 -2.44 -3.93
N MET A 11 -10.35 -3.23 -3.34
CA MET A 11 -10.55 -3.31 -1.90
C MET A 11 -9.88 -4.58 -1.40
N VAL A 12 -8.91 -4.42 -0.50
CA VAL A 12 -8.25 -5.52 0.19
C VAL A 12 -8.75 -5.52 1.64
N ARG A 13 -9.26 -6.66 2.11
CA ARG A 13 -9.72 -6.88 3.49
C ARG A 13 -9.07 -8.12 4.06
N GLY A 14 -8.75 -8.09 5.34
CA GLY A 14 -8.14 -9.21 6.04
C GLY A 14 -7.64 -8.80 7.41
N HIS A 15 -6.66 -9.54 7.92
CA HIS A 15 -6.03 -9.27 9.20
C HIS A 15 -4.79 -8.39 9.02
N CYS A 16 -4.29 -7.84 10.13
CA CYS A 16 -3.08 -7.05 10.16
C CYS A 16 -2.14 -7.63 11.23
N GLU A 17 -0.91 -7.92 10.83
CA GLU A 17 0.19 -8.18 11.77
C GLU A 17 0.89 -6.85 12.07
N ILE A 18 1.06 -6.54 13.36
CA ILE A 18 1.86 -5.39 13.82
C ILE A 18 3.27 -5.90 14.08
N ILE A 19 4.26 -5.32 13.39
CA ILE A 19 5.67 -5.64 13.56
C ILE A 19 6.36 -4.40 14.14
N GLU A 20 6.85 -4.54 15.37
CA GLU A 20 7.44 -3.42 16.13
C GLU A 20 8.97 -3.33 16.00
N ASP A 21 9.60 -4.28 15.30
CA ASP A 21 11.05 -4.28 15.06
C ASP A 21 11.47 -3.07 14.21
N PRO A 22 12.32 -2.17 14.74
CA PRO A 22 12.83 -1.03 13.98
C PRO A 22 13.59 -1.43 12.70
N GLU A 23 14.22 -2.60 12.65
CA GLU A 23 14.89 -3.07 11.42
C GLU A 23 13.88 -3.46 10.33
N ALA A 24 12.76 -4.08 10.72
CA ALA A 24 11.65 -4.34 9.78
C ALA A 24 11.05 -3.04 9.22
N VAL A 25 10.97 -1.98 10.04
CA VAL A 25 10.55 -0.65 9.59
C VAL A 25 11.53 -0.07 8.57
N LYS A 26 12.84 -0.14 8.83
CA LYS A 26 13.88 0.33 7.89
C LYS A 26 13.82 -0.43 6.56
N ALA A 27 13.68 -1.76 6.61
CA ALA A 27 13.55 -2.60 5.42
C ALA A 27 12.31 -2.22 4.58
N THR A 28 11.21 -1.85 5.22
CA THR A 28 9.99 -1.39 4.55
C THR A 28 10.20 -0.08 3.78
N PHE A 29 11.04 0.83 4.30
CA PHE A 29 11.39 2.04 3.57
C PHE A 29 12.22 1.75 2.30
N ALA A 30 13.09 0.74 2.35
CA ALA A 30 13.86 0.30 1.19
C ALA A 30 12.98 -0.35 0.11
N PHE A 31 11.98 -1.16 0.52
CA PHE A 31 11.04 -1.80 -0.42
C PHE A 31 10.19 -0.81 -1.23
N ARG A 32 9.92 0.38 -0.66
CA ARG A 32 9.23 1.48 -1.37
C ARG A 32 10.02 1.98 -2.59
N VAL A 33 11.34 1.81 -2.57
CA VAL A 33 12.27 2.22 -3.63
C VAL A 33 12.13 1.36 -4.87
N GLU A 34 11.94 0.05 -4.69
CA GLU A 34 11.80 -0.92 -5.80
C GLU A 34 10.41 -0.86 -6.45
N GLY A 35 9.39 -0.44 -5.69
CA GLY A 35 7.99 -0.48 -6.12
C GLY A 35 7.61 0.53 -7.19
N ARG A 36 7.79 1.84 -6.93
CA ARG A 36 7.41 2.96 -7.85
C ARG A 36 8.06 4.33 -7.53
N ASP A 37 8.87 4.45 -6.49
CA ASP A 37 9.47 5.74 -6.07
C ASP A 37 10.95 5.52 -5.77
N THR A 38 11.82 5.72 -6.76
CA THR A 38 13.25 5.38 -6.73
C THR A 38 14.09 6.18 -5.72
N ARG A 39 13.47 6.99 -4.85
CA ARG A 39 14.16 7.76 -3.83
C ARG A 39 14.48 6.87 -2.63
N ALA A 40 15.77 6.64 -2.40
CA ALA A 40 16.27 6.01 -1.20
C ALA A 40 15.67 6.68 0.06
N ALA A 41 15.43 5.89 1.10
CA ALA A 41 14.97 6.41 2.39
C ALA A 41 15.94 7.48 2.89
N THR A 42 15.42 8.67 3.22
CA THR A 42 16.27 9.75 3.75
C THR A 42 16.82 9.36 5.12
N PRO A 43 17.98 9.89 5.54
CA PRO A 43 18.52 9.64 6.88
C PRO A 43 17.52 9.96 8.00
N GLY A 44 16.71 11.03 7.83
CA GLY A 44 15.64 11.37 8.76
C GLY A 44 14.51 10.35 8.83
N ALA A 45 14.16 9.70 7.69
CA ALA A 45 13.20 8.60 7.69
C ALA A 45 13.75 7.38 8.45
N LEU A 46 15.02 7.01 8.23
CA LEU A 46 15.67 5.91 8.93
C LEU A 46 15.78 6.16 10.44
N ALA A 47 16.12 7.39 10.84
CA ALA A 47 16.18 7.80 12.24
C ALA A 47 14.80 7.76 12.94
N SER A 48 13.70 7.82 12.18
CA SER A 48 12.34 7.73 12.72
C SER A 48 11.87 6.29 12.99
N ALA A 49 12.62 5.26 12.55
CA ALA A 49 12.21 3.87 12.63
C ALA A 49 11.83 3.39 14.04
N PRO A 50 12.57 3.73 15.13
CA PRO A 50 12.21 3.28 16.49
C PRO A 50 10.89 3.84 17.03
N LYS A 51 10.26 4.78 16.32
CA LYS A 51 8.99 5.42 16.71
C LYS A 51 7.81 4.94 15.87
N ARG A 52 7.97 3.87 15.11
CA ARG A 52 7.03 3.38 14.09
C ARG A 52 6.89 1.87 14.17
N VAL A 53 5.82 1.37 13.58
CA VAL A 53 5.56 -0.06 13.40
C VAL A 53 5.23 -0.33 11.94
N VAL A 54 5.47 -1.56 11.48
CA VAL A 54 4.97 -2.02 10.18
C VAL A 54 3.60 -2.67 10.38
N LEU A 55 2.62 -2.26 9.59
CA LEU A 55 1.32 -2.90 9.49
C LEU A 55 1.31 -3.81 8.27
N LYS A 56 1.55 -5.10 8.48
CA LYS A 56 1.53 -6.11 7.41
C LYS A 56 0.11 -6.61 7.22
N VAL A 57 -0.51 -6.18 6.13
CA VAL A 57 -1.85 -6.63 5.74
C VAL A 57 -1.77 -8.07 5.23
N LEU A 58 -2.54 -8.97 5.84
CA LEU A 58 -2.75 -10.34 5.41
C LEU A 58 -4.09 -10.42 4.68
N PRO A 59 -4.13 -10.41 3.34
CA PRO A 59 -5.39 -10.40 2.60
C PRO A 59 -6.17 -11.69 2.81
N ARG A 60 -7.44 -11.55 3.18
CA ARG A 60 -8.40 -12.67 3.21
C ARG A 60 -9.43 -12.56 2.08
N TRP A 61 -9.77 -11.33 1.71
CA TRP A 61 -10.68 -11.02 0.61
C TRP A 61 -10.13 -9.87 -0.22
N VAL A 62 -10.21 -10.02 -1.54
CA VAL A 62 -9.84 -9.00 -2.51
C VAL A 62 -11.00 -8.83 -3.48
N THR A 63 -11.49 -7.60 -3.61
CA THR A 63 -12.57 -7.24 -4.55
C THR A 63 -12.06 -6.12 -5.44
N SER A 64 -12.25 -6.24 -6.75
CA SER A 64 -11.83 -5.22 -7.71
C SER A 64 -12.98 -4.83 -8.63
N TRP A 65 -12.96 -3.59 -9.09
CA TRP A 65 -13.89 -3.06 -10.07
C TRP A 65 -13.17 -2.17 -11.08
N ASP A 66 -13.70 -2.11 -12.30
CA ASP A 66 -13.25 -1.21 -13.36
C ASP A 66 -14.45 -0.86 -14.25
N HIS A 67 -15.01 0.33 -14.04
CA HIS A 67 -16.23 0.78 -14.72
C HIS A 67 -16.03 1.03 -16.21
N ARG A 68 -14.79 1.15 -16.68
CA ARG A 68 -14.50 1.23 -18.12
C ARG A 68 -14.91 -0.05 -18.86
N LYS A 69 -15.02 -1.18 -18.13
CA LYS A 69 -15.48 -2.46 -18.68
C LYS A 69 -16.99 -2.47 -18.93
N LEU A 70 -17.75 -1.55 -18.33
CA LEU A 70 -19.20 -1.45 -18.48
C LEU A 70 -19.63 -0.76 -19.79
N ARG A 71 -18.73 0.01 -20.43
CA ARG A 71 -18.98 0.70 -21.72
C ARG A 71 -20.29 1.52 -21.79
N GLY A 72 -20.74 2.09 -20.68
CA GLY A 72 -22.00 2.85 -20.62
C GLY A 72 -23.26 2.00 -20.46
N GLY A 73 -23.13 0.68 -20.33
CA GLY A 73 -24.22 -0.22 -19.94
C GLY A 73 -24.36 -0.24 -18.42
N TYR A 74 -25.11 0.72 -17.89
CA TYR A 74 -25.52 0.79 -16.48
C TYR A 74 -26.93 1.39 -16.37
#